data_AF-A0A0S3RCB0-F1
#
_entry.id   AF-A0A0S3RCB0-F1
#
_cell.length_a   1.000
_cell.length_b   1.000
_cell.length_c   1.000
_cell.angle_alpha   90.00
_cell.angle_beta   90.00
_cell.angle_gamma   90.00
#
_symmetry.space_group_name_H-M   'P 1'
#
loop_
_entity.id
_entity.type
_entity.pdbx_description
1 polymer ?
#
loop_
_entity_poly.entity_id
_entity_poly.type
_entity_poly.pdbx_seq_one_letter_code
_entity_poly.pdbx_strand_id
1 'polypeptide(L)'
;MEGLNSWVIDSGASDHISGNTSLFSTLSLQEKPHFITLANGSKTCSKGVGQVSLSPSLTLKSVLFVPNCPFNLISLSQLTKMLPCSITFDSKSFVIQERGSG
;
A
#
# COMPACT_ATOMS: atom_id res chain seq x y z
N MET A 1 -12.62 -17.08 -5.52
CA MET A 1 -11.50 -16.77 -4.60
C MET A 1 -11.36 -15.26 -4.56
N GLU A 2 -12.25 -14.61 -3.81
CA GLU A 2 -12.25 -13.17 -3.58
C GLU A 2 -11.31 -12.93 -2.38
N GLY A 3 -10.09 -12.43 -2.57
CA GLY A 3 -9.23 -12.14 -1.41
C GLY A 3 -7.73 -11.94 -1.64
N LEU A 4 -7.16 -12.28 -2.80
CA LEU A 4 -5.71 -12.10 -3.03
C LEU A 4 -5.33 -10.68 -3.50
N ASN A 5 -6.31 -9.91 -3.96
CA ASN A 5 -6.10 -8.57 -4.54
C ASN A 5 -6.84 -7.46 -3.77
N SER A 6 -7.45 -7.77 -2.63
CA SER A 6 -8.11 -6.74 -1.80
C SER A 6 -7.07 -5.89 -1.09
N TRP A 7 -7.28 -4.57 -1.10
CA TRP A 7 -6.45 -3.59 -0.41
C TRP A 7 -7.20 -2.97 0.75
N VAL A 8 -6.53 -2.86 1.88
CA VAL A 8 -7.03 -2.17 3.07
C VAL A 8 -6.37 -0.81 3.13
N ILE A 9 -7.18 0.24 3.25
CA ILE A 9 -6.68 1.59 3.49
C ILE A 9 -6.49 1.77 4.99
N ASP A 10 -5.28 2.14 5.40
CA ASP A 10 -4.89 2.18 6.81
C ASP A 10 -4.19 3.51 7.15
N SER A 11 -4.77 4.24 8.12
CA SER A 11 -4.19 5.48 8.66
C SER A 11 -3.04 5.23 9.63
N GLY A 12 -2.99 4.04 10.24
CA GLY A 12 -1.91 3.61 11.13
C GLY A 12 -0.69 3.06 10.37
N ALA A 13 -0.85 2.68 9.10
CA ALA A 13 0.26 2.23 8.27
C ALA A 13 1.15 3.41 7.87
N SER A 14 2.46 3.27 8.08
CA SER A 14 3.46 4.22 7.59
C SER A 14 3.75 4.00 6.10
N ASP A 15 3.78 2.74 5.68
CA ASP A 15 4.19 2.33 4.34
C ASP A 15 3.11 1.50 3.63
N HIS A 16 3.09 1.57 2.30
CA HIS A 16 2.37 0.61 1.49
C HIS A 16 3.02 -0.78 1.61
N ILE A 17 2.22 -1.82 1.85
CA ILE A 17 2.72 -3.19 2.05
C ILE A 17 1.92 -4.17 1.20
N SER A 18 2.59 -5.17 0.62
CA SER A 18 1.94 -6.33 0.02
C SER A 18 2.78 -7.58 0.23
N GLY A 19 2.11 -8.70 0.50
CA GLY A 19 2.73 -10.03 0.52
C GLY A 19 2.63 -10.79 -0.81
N ASN A 20 1.95 -10.23 -1.80
CA ASN A 20 1.68 -10.88 -3.07
C ASN A 20 2.52 -10.27 -4.20
N THR A 21 3.53 -11.02 -4.67
CA THR A 21 4.42 -10.60 -5.76
C THR A 21 3.70 -10.40 -7.08
N SER A 22 2.57 -11.08 -7.33
CA SER A 22 1.83 -10.96 -8.59
C SER A 22 1.16 -9.60 -8.77
N LEU A 23 1.04 -8.81 -7.70
CA LEU A 23 0.48 -7.46 -7.75
C LEU A 23 1.48 -6.41 -8.26
N PHE A 24 2.78 -6.73 -8.22
CA PHE A 24 3.83 -5.77 -8.52
C PHE A 24 4.05 -5.68 -10.04
N SER A 25 3.86 -4.47 -10.59
CA SER A 25 4.26 -4.17 -11.97
C SER A 25 5.77 -4.00 -12.09
N THR A 26 6.42 -3.58 -11.00
CA THR A 26 7.87 -3.58 -10.84
C THR A 26 8.20 -4.05 -9.43
N LEU A 27 9.25 -4.86 -9.29
CA LEU A 27 9.76 -5.30 -7.99
C LEU A 27 11.28 -5.35 -8.04
N SER A 28 11.92 -4.53 -7.20
CA SER A 28 13.35 -4.57 -6.96
C SER A 28 13.59 -5.23 -5.62
N LEU A 29 14.29 -6.36 -5.62
CA LEU A 29 14.71 -7.02 -4.38
C LEU A 29 15.82 -6.20 -3.74
N GLN A 30 15.73 -6.00 -2.42
CA GLN A 30 16.73 -5.24 -1.68
C GLN A 30 17.78 -6.18 -1.11
N GLU A 31 19.06 -5.83 -1.29
CA GLU A 31 20.17 -6.55 -0.64
C GLU A 31 20.23 -6.28 0.86
N LYS A 32 19.77 -5.10 1.29
CA LYS A 32 19.73 -4.71 2.70
C LYS A 32 18.34 -4.90 3.28
N PRO A 33 18.21 -5.51 4.46
CA PRO A 33 16.93 -5.67 5.12
C PRO A 33 16.36 -4.31 5.54
N HIS A 34 15.14 -4.01 5.11
CA HIS A 34 14.36 -2.90 5.64
C HIS A 34 13.33 -3.45 6.63
N PHE A 35 13.52 -3.11 7.91
CA PHE A 35 12.70 -3.64 8.99
C PHE A 35 11.44 -2.81 9.18
N ILE A 36 10.32 -3.49 9.29
CA ILE A 36 9.03 -2.89 9.59
C ILE A 36 8.46 -3.50 10.87
N THR A 37 7.65 -2.71 11.57
CA THR A 37 6.91 -3.15 12.74
C THR A 37 5.45 -3.32 12.34
N LEU A 38 4.91 -4.52 12.54
CA LEU A 38 3.51 -4.82 12.28
C LEU A 38 2.64 -4.32 13.44
N ALA A 39 1.33 -4.21 13.21
CA ALA A 39 0.37 -3.76 14.23
C ALA A 39 0.38 -4.60 15.51
N ASN A 40 0.76 -5.88 15.43
CA ASN A 40 0.92 -6.76 16.59
C ASN A 40 2.25 -6.57 17.35
N GLY A 41 3.07 -5.56 16.99
CA GLY A 41 4.37 -5.27 17.58
C GLY A 41 5.52 -6.16 17.10
N SER A 42 5.23 -7.20 16.30
CA SER A 42 6.27 -8.04 15.72
C SER A 42 7.05 -7.29 14.65
N LYS A 43 8.34 -7.62 14.52
CA LYS A 43 9.22 -7.06 13.49
C LYS A 43 9.38 -8.05 12.36
N THR A 44 9.26 -7.57 11.13
CA THR A 44 9.56 -8.34 9.92
C THR A 44 10.41 -7.51 8.98
N CYS A 45 10.89 -8.12 7.91
CA CYS A 45 11.75 -7.49 6.92
C CYS A 45 11.07 -7.50 5.56
N SER A 46 11.03 -6.35 4.89
CA SER A 46 10.68 -6.32 3.48
C SER A 46 11.81 -6.93 2.66
N LYS A 47 11.48 -7.74 1.66
CA LYS A 47 12.45 -8.34 0.72
C LYS A 47 12.65 -7.51 -0.54
N GLY A 48 11.80 -6.53 -0.77
CA GLY A 48 11.90 -5.67 -1.94
C GLY A 48 10.98 -4.47 -1.85
N VAL A 49 11.13 -3.59 -2.82
CA VAL A 49 10.29 -2.42 -3.02
C VAL A 49 9.88 -2.34 -4.49
N GLY A 50 8.67 -1.87 -4.74
CA GLY A 50 8.14 -1.86 -6.09
C GLY A 50 6.95 -0.93 -6.29
N GLN A 51 6.31 -1.11 -7.44
CA GLN A 51 5.09 -0.39 -7.80
C GLN A 51 3.95 -1.38 -7.96
N VAL A 52 2.75 -0.95 -7.55
CA VAL A 52 1.51 -1.71 -7.75
C VAL A 52 0.46 -0.81 -8.39
N SER A 53 -0.10 -1.25 -9.51
CA SER A 53 -1.20 -0.55 -10.18
C SER A 53 -2.53 -1.08 -9.66
N LEU A 54 -3.28 -0.24 -8.94
CA LEU A 54 -4.62 -0.55 -8.42
C LEU A 54 -5.71 -0.34 -9.48
N SER A 55 -5.47 0.63 -10.37
CA SER A 55 -6.31 0.94 -11.52
C SER A 55 -5.44 1.57 -12.62
N PRO A 56 -5.97 1.78 -13.84
CA PRO A 56 -5.25 2.49 -14.90
C PRO A 56 -4.80 3.91 -14.51
N SER A 57 -5.50 4.56 -13.57
CA SER A 57 -5.19 5.92 -13.12
C SER A 57 -4.46 5.98 -11.77
N LEU A 58 -4.34 4.86 -11.04
CA LEU A 58 -3.78 4.83 -9.70
C LEU A 58 -2.69 3.77 -9.57
N THR A 59 -1.45 4.22 -9.50
CA THR A 59 -0.28 3.38 -9.20
C THR A 59 0.33 3.81 -7.87
N LEU A 60 0.40 2.87 -6.93
CA LEU A 60 1.14 3.03 -5.69
C LEU A 60 2.63 2.89 -5.97
N LYS A 61 3.39 3.86 -5.47
CA LYS A 61 4.86 3.85 -5.52
C LYS A 61 5.43 3.41 -4.17
N SER A 62 6.64 2.89 -4.19
CA SER A 62 7.37 2.49 -2.97
C SER A 62 6.64 1.46 -2.10
N VAL A 63 5.96 0.50 -2.73
CA VAL A 63 5.28 -0.59 -2.03
C VAL A 63 6.30 -1.59 -1.51
N LEU A 64 6.30 -1.87 -0.22
CA LEU A 64 7.17 -2.84 0.42
C LEU A 64 6.63 -4.25 0.19
N PHE A 65 7.47 -5.13 -0.36
CA PHE A 65 7.18 -6.55 -0.45
C PHE A 65 7.56 -7.26 0.84
N VAL A 66 6.55 -7.78 1.55
CA VAL A 66 6.69 -8.46 2.83
C VAL A 66 6.12 -9.86 2.70
N PRO A 67 6.95 -10.90 2.47
CA PRO A 67 6.47 -12.25 2.27
C PRO A 67 5.60 -12.72 3.43
N ASN A 68 4.56 -13.50 3.11
CA ASN A 68 3.60 -14.03 4.07
C ASN A 68 2.79 -12.97 4.84
N CYS A 69 2.86 -11.69 4.44
CA CYS A 69 1.93 -10.69 4.95
C CYS A 69 0.53 -11.02 4.40
N PRO A 70 -0.47 -11.26 5.27
CA PRO A 70 -1.79 -11.70 4.83
C PRO A 70 -2.64 -10.56 4.25
N PHE A 71 -2.16 -9.31 4.32
CA PHE A 71 -2.91 -8.13 3.90
C PHE A 71 -2.10 -7.26 2.96
N ASN A 72 -2.79 -6.61 2.01
CA ASN A 72 -2.23 -5.53 1.21
C ASN A 72 -2.70 -4.20 1.82
N LEU A 73 -1.75 -3.36 2.23
CA LEU A 73 -2.04 -2.12 2.96
C LEU A 73 -1.72 -0.90 2.11
N ILE A 74 -2.65 0.04 2.08
CA ILE A 74 -2.43 1.39 1.56
C ILE A 74 -2.21 2.32 2.75
N SER A 75 -0.98 2.82 2.92
CA SER A 75 -0.71 3.95 3.82
C SER A 75 -1.47 5.18 3.35
N LEU A 76 -2.44 5.65 4.14
CA LEU A 76 -3.19 6.88 3.86
C LEU A 76 -2.27 8.10 3.78
N SER A 77 -1.25 8.13 4.64
CA SER A 77 -0.32 9.24 4.72
C SER A 77 0.58 9.32 3.49
N GLN A 78 0.99 8.18 2.92
CA GLN A 78 1.74 8.16 1.66
C GLN A 78 0.82 8.47 0.47
N LEU A 79 -0.39 7.92 0.45
CA LEU A 79 -1.35 8.13 -0.62
C LEU A 79 -1.68 9.62 -0.82
N THR A 80 -2.01 10.32 0.26
CA THR A 80 -2.37 11.76 0.24
C THR A 80 -1.19 12.70 0.02
N LYS A 81 0.06 12.23 0.23
CA LYS A 81 1.27 12.97 -0.18
C LYS A 81 1.59 12.78 -1.66
N MET A 82 1.32 11.59 -2.18
CA MET A 82 1.59 11.24 -3.58
C MET A 82 0.57 11.86 -4.54
N LEU A 83 -0.71 11.82 -4.16
CA LEU A 83 -1.81 12.40 -4.93
C LEU A 83 -2.38 13.55 -4.11
N PRO A 84 -2.58 14.74 -4.70
CA PRO A 84 -3.27 15.85 -4.04
C PRO A 84 -4.76 15.50 -3.90
N CYS A 85 -5.08 14.54 -3.05
CA CYS A 85 -6.42 13.99 -2.88
C CYS A 85 -6.95 14.22 -1.48
N SER A 86 -8.28 14.20 -1.37
CA SER A 86 -8.98 14.10 -0.10
C SER A 86 -9.66 12.75 -0.01
N ILE A 87 -9.76 12.25 1.22
CA ILE A 87 -10.37 10.97 1.52
C ILE A 87 -11.51 11.26 2.49
N THR A 88 -12.72 10.99 2.05
CA THR A 88 -13.94 11.27 2.81
C THR A 88 -14.61 9.96 3.16
N PHE A 89 -14.88 9.76 4.44
CA PHE A 89 -15.56 8.57 4.95
C PHE A 89 -17.04 8.88 5.18
N ASP A 90 -17.90 7.92 4.85
CA ASP A 90 -19.27 7.87 5.31
C ASP A 90 -19.49 6.59 6.16
N SER A 91 -20.72 6.37 6.64
CA SER A 91 -21.04 5.22 7.50
C SER A 91 -20.82 3.84 6.87
N LYS A 92 -20.69 3.75 5.55
CA LYS A 92 -20.64 2.51 4.76
C LYS A 92 -19.45 2.45 3.80
N SER A 93 -18.88 3.59 3.43
CA SER A 93 -17.90 3.67 2.36
C SER A 93 -16.91 4.82 2.56
N PHE A 94 -15.95 4.92 1.65
CA PHE A 94 -15.09 6.08 1.53
C PHE A 94 -14.92 6.44 0.06
N VAL A 95 -14.60 7.70 -0.19
CA VAL A 95 -14.28 8.23 -1.51
C VAL A 95 -12.90 8.87 -1.48
N ILE A 96 -12.05 8.49 -2.41
CA ILE A 96 -10.79 9.17 -2.70
C ILE A 96 -11.04 10.10 -3.88
N GLN A 97 -10.92 11.40 -3.66
CA GLN A 97 -11.14 12.42 -4.67
C GLN A 97 -9.87 13.21 -4.89
N GLU A 98 -9.34 13.17 -6.12
CA GLU A 98 -8.24 14.05 -6.53
C GLU A 98 -8.74 15.50 -6.57
N ARG A 99 -7.99 16.41 -5.96
CA ARG A 99 -8.27 17.85 -6.03
C ARG A 99 -7.70 18.33 -7.36
N GLY A 100 -8.58 18.55 -8.33
CA GLY A 100 -8.20 19.09 -9.62
C GLY A 100 -7.36 20.36 -9.44
N SER A 101 -6.20 20.40 -10.09
CA SER A 101 -5.50 21.65 -10.37
C SER A 101 -6.37 22.43 -11.35
N GLY A 102 -7.20 23.33 -10.84
CA GLY A 102 -7.95 24.29 -11.65
C GLY A 102 -7.03 25.13 -12.52
#